data_AF-A0A4R1L3D6-F1
#
_entry.id   AF-A0A4R1L3D6-F1
#
_cell.length_a   1.000
_cell.length_b   1.000
_cell.length_c   1.000
_cell.angle_alpha   90.00
_cell.angle_beta   90.00
_cell.angle_gamma   90.00
#
_symmetry.space_group_name_H-M   'P 1'
#
loop_
_entity.id
_entity.type
_entity.pdbx_description
1 polymer ?
#
loop_
_entity_poly.entity_id
_entity_poly.type
_entity_poly.pdbx_seq_one_letter_code
_entity_poly.pdbx_strand_id
1 'polypeptide(L)'
;MNARLSRTAPLLLALTLSACSRQPQAPPSVATARQQAQAARAARVKELASAREELDQIPPPSKSRYLSIRTVESWNNPFLIVGKSTITLRVMNPDLTHSSAIPSNLLKPANARRTELSLRLGSLPEALSALPEEMWPYGRVVAVEEDPVAAKLDRPAVRRNIEATVQLLNDLGVVVDDWPANNVLR
;
A
#
# COMPACT_ATOMS: atom_id res chain seq x y z
N MET A 1 42.37 -70.80 -25.05
CA MET A 1 42.44 -69.36 -25.37
C MET A 1 41.44 -68.63 -24.48
N ASN A 2 41.70 -67.62 -23.68
CA ASN A 2 42.85 -67.18 -22.87
C ASN A 2 42.23 -66.34 -21.73
N ALA A 3 42.96 -66.27 -20.63
CA ALA A 3 42.62 -65.61 -19.37
C ALA A 3 42.07 -64.17 -19.50
N ARG A 4 41.30 -63.73 -18.49
CA ARG A 4 41.19 -62.29 -18.17
C ARG A 4 41.41 -62.08 -16.67
N LEU A 5 42.61 -61.59 -16.38
CA LEU A 5 43.03 -60.99 -15.13
C LEU A 5 42.37 -59.61 -14.93
N SER A 6 42.23 -59.28 -13.66
CA SER A 6 41.87 -58.00 -13.04
C SER A 6 42.61 -56.78 -13.60
N ARG A 7 41.92 -55.63 -13.73
CA ARG A 7 42.53 -54.28 -13.70
C ARG A 7 41.56 -53.27 -13.09
N THR A 8 41.93 -52.79 -11.91
CA THR A 8 41.51 -51.53 -11.30
C THR A 8 41.91 -50.33 -12.16
N ALA A 9 41.06 -49.31 -12.26
CA ALA A 9 41.42 -47.99 -12.80
C ALA A 9 40.91 -46.87 -11.86
N PRO A 10 41.77 -45.94 -11.41
CA PRO A 10 41.41 -44.80 -10.55
C PRO A 10 41.13 -43.53 -11.37
N LEU A 11 40.86 -42.40 -10.68
CA LEU A 11 40.80 -41.00 -11.16
C LEU A 11 39.53 -40.61 -11.95
N LEU A 12 38.87 -39.46 -11.79
CA LEU A 12 39.19 -38.16 -11.21
C LEU A 12 37.90 -37.49 -10.70
N LEU A 13 37.92 -37.00 -9.46
CA LEU A 13 36.92 -36.07 -8.93
C LEU A 13 37.19 -34.69 -9.56
N ALA A 14 36.41 -34.27 -10.54
CA ALA A 14 36.47 -32.91 -11.07
C ALA A 14 35.78 -31.95 -10.10
N LEU A 15 36.55 -31.39 -9.17
CA LEU A 15 36.16 -30.19 -8.44
C LEU A 15 36.05 -29.05 -9.45
N THR A 16 34.84 -28.79 -9.95
CA THR A 16 34.53 -27.53 -10.61
C THR A 16 34.54 -26.45 -9.54
N LEU A 17 35.70 -25.80 -9.39
CA LEU A 17 35.78 -24.47 -8.79
C LEU A 17 34.90 -23.55 -9.64
N SER A 18 33.62 -23.42 -9.27
CA SER A 18 32.81 -22.29 -9.69
C SER A 18 33.45 -21.04 -9.09
N ALA A 19 34.45 -20.51 -9.79
CA ALA A 19 34.89 -19.16 -9.63
C ALA A 19 33.65 -18.28 -9.79
N CYS A 20 33.22 -17.65 -8.69
CA CYS A 20 32.25 -16.57 -8.72
C CYS A 20 32.86 -15.42 -9.53
N SER A 21 32.80 -15.50 -10.85
CA SER A 21 33.06 -14.37 -11.73
C SER A 21 31.94 -13.37 -11.47
N ARG A 22 32.23 -12.42 -10.58
CA ARG A 22 31.44 -11.22 -10.39
C ARG A 22 31.59 -10.39 -11.67
N GLN A 23 30.83 -10.75 -12.71
CA GLN A 23 30.77 -10.03 -13.97
C GLN A 23 30.26 -8.61 -13.64
N PRO A 24 31.05 -7.54 -13.90
CA PRO A 24 30.52 -6.19 -13.80
C PRO A 24 29.41 -6.06 -14.83
N GLN A 25 28.16 -5.95 -14.39
CA GLN A 25 27.06 -5.65 -15.31
C GLN A 25 27.32 -4.26 -15.87
N ALA A 26 27.59 -4.19 -17.18
CA ALA A 26 27.69 -2.92 -17.88
C ALA A 26 26.37 -2.13 -17.69
N PRO A 27 26.43 -0.80 -17.51
CA PRO A 27 25.22 -0.01 -17.38
C PRO A 27 24.32 -0.21 -18.61
N PRO A 28 22.99 -0.30 -18.42
CA PRO A 28 22.06 -0.54 -19.52
C PRO A 28 22.20 0.55 -20.58
N SER A 29 22.08 0.15 -21.85
CA SER A 29 22.06 1.12 -22.95
C SER A 29 20.89 2.10 -22.76
N VAL A 30 21.01 3.32 -23.30
CA VAL A 30 19.93 4.32 -23.25
C VAL A 30 18.63 3.77 -23.85
N ALA A 31 18.70 2.93 -24.89
CA ALA A 31 17.54 2.28 -25.49
C ALA A 31 16.86 1.31 -24.50
N THR A 32 17.64 0.48 -23.83
CA THR A 32 17.17 -0.46 -22.81
C THR A 32 16.54 0.29 -21.63
N ALA A 33 17.17 1.37 -21.14
CA ALA A 33 16.65 2.18 -20.05
C ALA A 33 15.30 2.84 -20.40
N ARG A 34 15.15 3.35 -21.64
CA ARG A 34 13.87 3.90 -22.12
C ARG A 34 12.78 2.84 -22.19
N GLN A 35 13.07 1.66 -22.72
CA GLN A 35 12.11 0.56 -22.78
C GLN A 35 11.66 0.12 -21.38
N GLN A 36 12.60 -0.02 -20.44
CA GLN A 36 12.29 -0.35 -19.04
C GLN A 36 11.42 0.72 -18.39
N ALA A 37 11.72 2.00 -18.60
CA ALA A 37 10.90 3.11 -18.06
C ALA A 37 9.48 3.13 -18.65
N GLN A 38 9.33 2.84 -19.95
CA GLN A 38 8.03 2.72 -20.59
C GLN A 38 7.23 1.53 -20.06
N ALA A 39 7.87 0.37 -19.93
CA ALA A 39 7.24 -0.83 -19.36
C ALA A 39 6.80 -0.61 -17.91
N ALA A 40 7.63 0.02 -17.07
CA ALA A 40 7.29 0.36 -15.69
C ALA A 40 6.11 1.33 -15.61
N ARG A 41 6.03 2.32 -16.50
CA ARG A 41 4.89 3.24 -16.59
C ARG A 41 3.61 2.51 -16.98
N ALA A 42 3.67 1.64 -18.00
CA ALA A 42 2.52 0.85 -18.44
C ALA A 42 2.02 -0.10 -17.34
N ALA A 43 2.94 -0.77 -16.63
CA ALA A 43 2.61 -1.61 -15.50
C ALA A 43 1.90 -0.82 -14.39
N ARG A 44 2.40 0.36 -14.04
CA ARG A 44 1.79 1.23 -13.03
C ARG A 44 0.40 1.72 -13.43
N VAL A 45 0.19 2.06 -14.70
CA VAL A 45 -1.15 2.43 -15.19
C VAL A 45 -2.13 1.27 -15.06
N LYS A 46 -1.68 0.05 -15.41
CA LYS A 46 -2.50 -1.17 -15.25
C LYS A 46 -2.85 -1.44 -13.79
N GLU A 47 -1.89 -1.29 -12.88
CA GLU A 47 -2.10 -1.46 -11.44
C GLU A 47 -3.13 -0.46 -10.90
N LEU A 48 -3.01 0.81 -11.25
CA LEU A 48 -3.98 1.85 -10.85
C LEU A 48 -5.38 1.58 -11.39
N ALA A 49 -5.48 1.09 -12.64
CA ALA A 49 -6.76 0.73 -13.23
C ALA A 49 -7.42 -0.46 -12.50
N SER A 50 -6.65 -1.50 -12.14
CA SER A 50 -7.14 -2.64 -11.34
C SER A 50 -7.61 -2.19 -9.97
N ALA A 51 -6.80 -1.41 -9.25
CA ALA A 51 -7.15 -0.89 -7.93
C ALA A 51 -8.41 -0.02 -7.98
N ARG A 52 -8.58 0.77 -9.05
CA ARG A 52 -9.81 1.54 -9.27
C ARG A 52 -11.03 0.65 -9.48
N GLU A 53 -10.92 -0.39 -10.32
CA GLU A 53 -12.02 -1.32 -10.58
C GLU A 53 -12.46 -2.08 -9.31
N GLU A 54 -11.50 -2.47 -8.47
CA GLU A 54 -11.73 -3.07 -7.15
C GLU A 54 -12.44 -2.07 -6.21
N LEU A 55 -11.96 -0.82 -6.15
CA LEU A 55 -12.56 0.23 -5.33
C LEU A 55 -13.95 0.66 -5.84
N ASP A 56 -14.24 0.51 -7.12
CA ASP A 56 -15.55 0.82 -7.70
C ASP A 56 -16.65 -0.13 -7.19
N GLN A 57 -16.28 -1.29 -6.62
CA GLN A 57 -17.23 -2.17 -5.90
C GLN A 57 -17.74 -1.56 -4.59
N ILE A 58 -16.98 -0.65 -3.98
CA ILE A 58 -17.41 0.07 -2.78
C ILE A 58 -18.51 1.07 -3.18
N PRO A 59 -19.60 1.19 -2.41
CA PRO A 59 -20.65 2.16 -2.72
C PRO A 59 -20.11 3.61 -2.77
N PRO A 60 -20.67 4.48 -3.63
CA PRO A 60 -20.36 5.90 -3.61
C PRO A 60 -20.57 6.51 -2.22
N PRO A 61 -19.78 7.53 -1.85
CA PRO A 61 -19.82 8.10 -0.51
C PRO A 61 -21.14 8.81 -0.22
N SER A 62 -21.61 8.64 1.01
CA SER A 62 -22.86 9.24 1.48
C SER A 62 -22.56 10.39 2.44
N LYS A 63 -22.66 11.63 1.95
CA LYS A 63 -22.36 12.86 2.72
C LYS A 63 -23.07 12.93 4.07
N SER A 64 -24.33 12.48 4.14
CA SER A 64 -25.10 12.47 5.39
C SER A 64 -24.50 11.57 6.48
N ARG A 65 -23.70 10.56 6.11
CA ARG A 65 -23.08 9.64 7.07
C ARG A 65 -21.82 10.17 7.72
N TYR A 66 -21.06 11.06 7.06
CA TYR A 66 -19.72 11.46 7.54
C TYR A 66 -19.53 12.96 7.75
N LEU A 67 -20.31 13.85 7.12
CA LEU A 67 -20.09 15.30 7.25
C LEU A 67 -20.30 15.87 8.66
N SER A 68 -21.05 15.16 9.52
CA SER A 68 -21.27 15.55 10.92
C SER A 68 -20.12 15.11 11.85
N ILE A 69 -19.20 14.27 11.37
CA ILE A 69 -18.09 13.74 12.15
C ILE A 69 -17.01 14.82 12.24
N ARG A 70 -16.68 15.23 13.47
CA ARG A 70 -15.72 16.32 13.74
C ARG A 70 -14.46 15.88 14.48
N THR A 71 -14.43 14.63 14.95
CA THR A 71 -13.30 14.11 15.71
C THR A 71 -12.69 12.90 15.01
N VAL A 72 -11.36 12.84 15.06
CA VAL A 72 -10.54 11.80 14.43
C VAL A 72 -10.89 10.42 15.00
N GLU A 73 -11.39 10.37 16.24
CA GLU A 73 -11.81 9.14 16.92
C GLU A 73 -13.16 8.62 16.44
N SER A 74 -14.03 9.50 15.94
CA SER A 74 -15.37 9.13 15.46
C SER A 74 -15.37 8.74 13.97
N TRP A 75 -14.23 8.92 13.29
CA TRP A 75 -14.03 8.51 11.91
C TRP A 75 -13.75 7.01 11.81
N ASN A 76 -14.58 6.27 11.07
CA ASN A 76 -14.46 4.81 10.93
C ASN A 76 -14.02 4.32 9.56
N ASN A 77 -14.12 5.17 8.52
CA ASN A 77 -13.55 4.88 7.21
C ASN A 77 -12.02 4.90 7.26
N PRO A 78 -11.33 4.51 6.17
CA PRO A 78 -9.89 4.68 6.10
C PRO A 78 -9.49 6.16 6.29
N PHE A 79 -8.40 6.39 6.99
CA PHE A 79 -7.88 7.70 7.34
C PHE A 79 -6.39 7.75 7.03
N LEU A 80 -5.93 8.77 6.32
CA LEU A 80 -4.54 8.93 5.95
C LEU A 80 -3.90 10.06 6.73
N ILE A 81 -2.74 9.79 7.32
CA ILE A 81 -1.84 10.82 7.85
C ILE A 81 -0.64 10.87 6.91
N VAL A 82 -0.46 11.99 6.21
CA VAL A 82 0.58 12.14 5.19
C VAL A 82 1.78 12.84 5.81
N GLY A 83 2.91 12.12 5.88
CA GLY A 83 4.19 12.64 6.34
C GLY A 83 5.14 13.00 5.21
N LYS A 84 6.40 13.28 5.56
CA LYS A 84 7.45 13.66 4.59
C LYS A 84 7.86 12.50 3.69
N SER A 85 7.96 11.29 4.23
CA SER A 85 8.52 10.12 3.55
C SER A 85 7.57 8.93 3.50
N THR A 86 6.56 8.92 4.37
CA THR A 86 5.59 7.83 4.55
C THR A 86 4.19 8.40 4.65
N ILE A 87 3.22 7.55 4.35
CA ILE A 87 1.81 7.75 4.62
C ILE A 87 1.41 6.72 5.66
N THR A 88 0.70 7.15 6.69
CA THR A 88 0.08 6.23 7.64
C THR A 88 -1.36 6.02 7.24
N LEU A 89 -1.71 4.78 6.89
CA LEU A 89 -3.08 4.34 6.66
C LEU A 89 -3.63 3.78 7.96
N ARG A 90 -4.64 4.45 8.50
CA ARG A 90 -5.38 4.00 9.68
C ARG A 90 -6.72 3.42 9.26
N VAL A 91 -7.02 2.21 9.71
CA VAL A 91 -8.26 1.49 9.43
C VAL A 91 -8.90 0.98 10.70
N MET A 92 -10.22 0.80 10.66
CA MET A 92 -11.00 0.16 11.72
C MET A 92 -11.31 -1.28 11.32
N ASN A 93 -10.76 -2.24 12.05
CA ASN A 93 -11.11 -3.65 11.81
C ASN A 93 -12.56 -3.93 12.26
N PRO A 94 -13.35 -4.65 11.47
CA PRO A 94 -14.70 -5.03 11.87
C PRO A 94 -14.65 -5.97 13.08
N ASP A 95 -15.73 -5.99 13.85
CA ASP A 95 -15.85 -6.93 14.95
C ASP A 95 -16.15 -8.34 14.41
N LEU A 96 -15.42 -9.35 14.87
CA LEU A 96 -15.61 -10.74 14.43
C LEU A 96 -16.74 -11.43 15.24
N THR A 97 -17.80 -10.68 15.58
CA THR A 97 -18.89 -11.15 16.44
C THR A 97 -19.89 -12.09 15.74
N HIS A 98 -19.70 -12.39 14.46
CA HIS A 98 -20.54 -13.34 13.72
C HIS A 98 -20.28 -14.82 14.06
N SER A 99 -19.32 -15.12 14.94
CA SER A 99 -19.19 -16.48 15.47
C SER A 99 -20.19 -16.68 16.62
N SER A 100 -21.17 -17.55 16.43
CA SER A 100 -22.11 -17.99 17.47
C SER A 100 -21.44 -18.62 18.71
N ALA A 101 -20.12 -18.82 18.66
CA ALA A 101 -19.30 -19.36 19.73
C ALA A 101 -18.74 -18.31 20.72
N ILE A 102 -18.88 -17.00 20.46
CA ILE A 102 -18.33 -15.96 21.33
C ILE A 102 -19.46 -15.12 21.96
N PRO A 103 -19.60 -15.10 23.29
CA PRO A 103 -20.62 -14.28 23.94
C PRO A 103 -20.42 -12.79 23.62
N SER A 104 -21.52 -12.08 23.37
CA SER A 104 -21.54 -10.65 22.97
C SER A 104 -20.92 -9.68 23.99
N ASN A 105 -20.46 -10.18 25.13
CA ASN A 105 -19.78 -9.40 26.18
C ASN A 105 -18.26 -9.22 25.94
N LEU A 106 -17.70 -9.79 24.86
CA LEU A 106 -16.29 -9.69 24.48
C LEU A 106 -16.05 -8.72 23.29
N LEU A 107 -16.93 -7.71 23.12
CA LEU A 107 -16.74 -6.63 22.16
C LEU A 107 -15.41 -5.91 22.42
N LYS A 108 -14.51 -5.89 21.43
CA LYS A 108 -13.29 -5.09 21.53
C LYS A 108 -13.69 -3.60 21.50
N PRO A 109 -13.21 -2.77 22.44
CA PRO A 109 -13.47 -1.34 22.39
C PRO A 109 -12.94 -0.78 21.06
N ALA A 110 -13.59 0.26 20.52
CA ALA A 110 -13.29 0.79 19.18
C ALA A 110 -11.78 1.06 18.96
N ASN A 111 -11.10 1.60 19.97
CA ASN A 111 -9.66 1.87 19.91
C ASN A 111 -8.80 0.61 19.72
N ALA A 112 -9.21 -0.54 20.27
CA ALA A 112 -8.48 -1.81 20.12
C ALA A 112 -8.67 -2.45 18.74
N ARG A 113 -9.57 -1.90 17.91
CA ARG A 113 -9.79 -2.33 16.52
C ARG A 113 -9.04 -1.46 15.52
N ARG A 114 -8.44 -0.35 15.95
CA ARG A 114 -7.63 0.53 15.10
C ARG A 114 -6.33 -0.16 14.75
N THR A 115 -6.02 -0.17 13.46
CA THR A 115 -4.73 -0.61 12.94
C THR A 115 -4.13 0.51 12.10
N GLU A 116 -2.84 0.74 12.28
CA GLU A 116 -2.08 1.71 11.50
C GLU A 116 -1.02 0.98 10.69
N LEU A 117 -0.96 1.27 9.40
CA LEU A 117 0.03 0.76 8.47
C LEU A 117 0.86 1.93 7.96
N SER A 118 2.18 1.81 7.99
CA SER A 118 3.08 2.79 7.38
C SER A 118 3.46 2.33 5.98
N LEU A 119 3.13 3.13 4.96
CA LEU A 119 3.31 2.80 3.55
C LEU A 119 4.01 3.94 2.79
N ARG A 120 4.49 3.60 1.60
CA ARG A 120 4.90 4.58 0.58
C ARG A 120 3.67 5.00 -0.23
N LEU A 121 3.68 6.23 -0.74
CA LEU A 121 2.60 6.74 -1.61
C LEU A 121 2.30 5.81 -2.80
N GLY A 122 3.32 5.18 -3.38
CA GLY A 122 3.14 4.25 -4.49
C GLY A 122 2.38 2.97 -4.14
N SER A 123 2.36 2.57 -2.87
CA SER A 123 1.69 1.34 -2.38
C SER A 123 0.26 1.62 -1.89
N LEU A 124 -0.17 2.88 -1.88
CA LEU A 124 -1.51 3.27 -1.44
C LEU A 124 -2.64 2.62 -2.27
N PRO A 125 -2.55 2.48 -3.60
CA PRO A 125 -3.59 1.86 -4.41
C PRO A 125 -3.90 0.43 -3.98
N GLU A 126 -2.86 -0.41 -3.91
CA GLU A 126 -2.93 -1.81 -3.46
C GLU A 126 -3.46 -1.90 -2.03
N ALA A 127 -2.96 -1.05 -1.12
CA ALA A 127 -3.38 -1.07 0.28
C ALA A 127 -4.86 -0.72 0.47
N LEU A 128 -5.39 0.22 -0.33
CA LEU A 128 -6.80 0.62 -0.24
C LEU A 128 -7.73 -0.38 -0.93
N SER A 129 -7.35 -0.92 -2.07
CA SER A 129 -8.20 -1.86 -2.82
C SER A 129 -8.29 -3.24 -2.15
N ALA A 130 -7.28 -3.60 -1.36
CA ALA A 130 -7.30 -4.80 -0.53
C ALA A 130 -8.20 -4.69 0.73
N LEU A 131 -8.72 -3.50 1.06
CA LEU A 131 -9.61 -3.33 2.21
C LEU A 131 -11.00 -3.90 1.90
N PRO A 132 -11.56 -4.75 2.78
CA PRO A 132 -12.89 -5.29 2.58
C PRO A 132 -13.97 -4.21 2.78
N GLU A 133 -15.16 -4.43 2.23
CA GLU A 133 -16.25 -3.44 2.20
C GLU A 133 -16.67 -2.95 3.60
N GLU A 134 -16.57 -3.81 4.62
CA GLU A 134 -16.94 -3.47 6.00
C GLU A 134 -16.07 -2.36 6.61
N MET A 135 -14.89 -2.10 6.03
CA MET A 135 -14.02 -0.98 6.43
C MET A 135 -14.42 0.35 5.77
N TRP A 136 -15.50 0.38 4.97
CA TRP A 136 -16.01 1.56 4.26
C TRP A 136 -17.46 1.92 4.65
N PRO A 137 -17.80 2.06 5.96
CA PRO A 137 -19.18 2.34 6.39
C PRO A 137 -19.79 3.63 5.79
N TYR A 138 -18.96 4.58 5.34
CA TYR A 138 -19.40 5.84 4.75
C TYR A 138 -19.38 5.85 3.22
N GLY A 139 -19.11 4.70 2.60
CA GLY A 139 -18.82 4.55 1.17
C GLY A 139 -17.39 4.96 0.84
N ARG A 140 -17.08 5.09 -0.45
CA ARG A 140 -15.72 5.36 -0.96
C ARG A 140 -15.25 6.80 -0.71
N VAL A 141 -14.99 7.12 0.56
CA VAL A 141 -14.41 8.38 1.04
C VAL A 141 -13.28 8.11 2.02
N VAL A 142 -12.19 8.87 1.91
CA VAL A 142 -11.03 8.77 2.80
C VAL A 142 -10.74 10.15 3.39
N ALA A 143 -10.59 10.20 4.71
CA ALA A 143 -10.12 11.40 5.37
C ALA A 143 -8.60 11.51 5.23
N VAL A 144 -8.09 12.71 4.98
CA VAL A 144 -6.67 12.97 4.76
C VAL A 144 -6.23 14.11 5.67
N GLU A 145 -5.17 13.88 6.44
CA GLU A 145 -4.56 14.86 7.32
C GLU A 145 -3.06 14.97 7.04
N GLU A 146 -2.54 16.20 7.13
CA GLU A 146 -1.09 16.43 7.18
C GLU A 146 -0.53 16.00 8.54
N ASP A 147 0.59 15.26 8.55
CA ASP A 147 1.24 14.80 9.77
C ASP A 147 1.38 15.93 10.81
N PRO A 148 0.63 15.85 11.95
CA PRO A 148 0.58 16.94 12.91
C PRO A 148 1.93 17.13 13.61
N VAL A 149 2.76 16.08 13.70
CA VAL A 149 4.07 16.13 14.37
C VAL A 149 5.23 16.45 13.41
N ALA A 150 4.96 16.70 12.12
CA ALA A 150 5.99 17.06 11.16
C ALA A 150 6.73 18.36 11.55
N ALA A 151 8.06 18.34 11.43
CA ALA A 151 8.91 19.49 11.70
C ALA A 151 8.59 20.65 10.74
N LYS A 152 8.72 21.91 11.21
CA LYS A 152 8.43 23.11 10.39
C LYS A 152 9.18 23.13 9.05
N LEU A 153 10.43 22.66 9.03
CA LEU A 153 11.26 22.61 7.82
C LEU A 153 10.72 21.60 6.79
N ASP A 154 10.00 20.57 7.23
CA ASP A 154 9.48 19.50 6.39
C ASP A 154 8.08 19.79 5.83
N ARG A 155 7.34 20.75 6.40
CA ARG A 155 5.98 21.15 5.99
C ARG A 155 5.84 21.39 4.48
N PRO A 156 6.77 22.06 3.76
CA PRO A 156 6.67 22.19 2.32
C PRO A 156 6.71 20.86 1.56
N ALA A 157 7.48 19.88 2.04
CA ALA A 157 7.50 18.55 1.44
C ALA A 157 6.21 17.78 1.75
N VAL A 158 5.72 17.87 2.99
CA VAL A 158 4.46 17.23 3.40
C VAL A 158 3.27 17.74 2.57
N ARG A 159 3.16 19.06 2.35
CA ARG A 159 2.10 19.63 1.52
C ARG A 159 2.12 19.14 0.07
N ARG A 160 3.31 18.97 -0.53
CA ARG A 160 3.42 18.37 -1.87
C ARG A 160 2.97 16.90 -1.86
N ASN A 161 3.27 16.18 -0.80
CA ASN A 161 2.81 14.80 -0.64
C ASN A 161 1.28 14.74 -0.44
N ILE A 162 0.68 15.69 0.28
CA ILE A 162 -0.78 15.81 0.39
C ILE A 162 -1.38 15.99 -1.00
N GLU A 163 -0.89 16.94 -1.79
CA GLU A 163 -1.38 17.18 -3.16
C GLU A 163 -1.24 15.93 -4.05
N ALA A 164 -0.10 15.24 -3.97
CA ALA A 164 0.10 13.98 -4.69
C ALA A 164 -0.82 12.85 -4.20
N THR A 165 -1.11 12.80 -2.90
CA THR A 165 -2.05 11.84 -2.31
C THR A 165 -3.47 12.11 -2.76
N VAL A 166 -3.91 13.37 -2.73
CA VAL A 166 -5.24 13.78 -3.20
C VAL A 166 -5.41 13.47 -4.68
N GLN A 167 -4.42 13.79 -5.52
CA GLN A 167 -4.47 13.45 -6.94
C GLN A 167 -4.60 11.93 -7.13
N LEU A 168 -3.81 11.13 -6.43
CA LEU A 168 -3.86 9.68 -6.52
C LEU A 168 -5.23 9.12 -6.08
N LEU A 169 -5.81 9.63 -4.99
CA LEU A 169 -7.14 9.22 -4.53
C LEU A 169 -8.21 9.56 -5.56
N ASN A 170 -8.15 10.75 -6.17
CA ASN A 170 -9.06 11.14 -7.25
C ASN A 170 -8.92 10.24 -8.48
N ASP A 171 -7.69 9.86 -8.85
CA ASP A 171 -7.41 8.93 -9.95
C ASP A 171 -7.99 7.53 -9.66
N LEU A 172 -8.04 7.13 -8.39
CA LEU A 172 -8.71 5.90 -7.92
C LEU A 172 -10.24 6.04 -7.75
N GLY A 173 -10.80 7.21 -8.02
CA GLY A 173 -12.24 7.47 -7.85
C GLY A 173 -12.69 7.57 -6.38
N VAL A 174 -11.75 7.78 -5.46
CA VAL A 174 -11.99 7.93 -4.02
C VAL A 174 -12.21 9.40 -3.68
N VAL A 175 -13.29 9.71 -2.96
CA VAL A 175 -13.53 11.07 -2.48
C VAL A 175 -12.63 11.39 -1.29
N VAL A 176 -12.06 12.59 -1.28
CA VAL A 176 -11.23 13.07 -0.18
C VAL A 176 -12.06 13.95 0.76
N ASP A 177 -11.93 13.70 2.06
CA ASP A 177 -12.36 14.60 3.12
C ASP A 177 -11.10 15.19 3.79
N ASP A 178 -10.91 16.51 3.70
CA ASP A 178 -9.69 17.18 4.19
C ASP A 178 -9.77 17.47 5.70
N TRP A 179 -8.75 17.06 6.45
CA TRP A 179 -8.71 17.09 7.91
C TRP A 179 -7.44 17.79 8.46
N PRO A 180 -7.56 18.61 9.52
CA PRO A 180 -8.81 19.17 10.04
C PRO A 180 -9.51 19.97 8.94
N ALA A 181 -10.84 20.10 9.03
CA ALA A 181 -11.64 20.82 8.04
C ALA A 181 -11.20 22.29 7.97
N ASN A 182 -10.16 22.56 7.18
CA ASN A 182 -9.57 23.87 6.98
C ASN A 182 -10.44 24.61 5.98
N ASN A 183 -11.64 24.99 6.44
CA ASN A 183 -12.51 25.91 5.73
C ASN A 183 -11.93 27.33 5.84
N VAL A 184 -10.82 27.61 5.15
CA VAL A 184 -10.37 28.98 4.87
C VAL A 184 -9.62 29.01 3.52
N LEU A 185 -10.36 29.30 2.45
CA LEU A 185 -9.91 30.03 1.24
C LEU A 185 -8.68 29.44 0.49
N ARG A 186 -8.94 28.55 -0.47
CA ARG A 186 -8.19 28.54 -1.74
C ARG A 186 -9.02 29.26 -2.80
#